data_AF-A0A5D0JIT8-F1
#
_entry.id   AF-A0A5D0JIT8-F1
#
_cell.length_a   1.000
_cell.length_b   1.000
_cell.length_c   1.000
_cell.angle_alpha   90.00
_cell.angle_beta   90.00
_cell.angle_gamma   90.00
#
_symmetry.space_group_name_H-M   'P 1'
#
loop_
_entity.id
_entity.type
_entity.pdbx_description
1 polymer ?
#
loop_
_entity_poly.entity_id
_entity_poly.type
_entity_poly.pdbx_seq_one_letter_code
_entity_poly.pdbx_strand_id
1 'polypeptide(L)'
;AKWAKAQGFKTNYYISPQVWASRASRVKAIKRDIDAMYVILPFVKPFYEKYNYNVTFVGHPLIDAIADRTQVNPTAFRKAHNLSEKPIIALLPGSRKQEITKMLSVMLSLVDDFKDYQFV
;
A
#
# COMPACT_ATOMS: atom_id res chain seq x y z
N ALA A 1 -2.55 21.38 6.97
CA ALA A 1 -4.02 21.49 6.94
C ALA A 1 -4.53 22.54 7.91
N LYS A 2 -4.47 22.32 9.24
CA LYS A 2 -4.95 23.27 10.27
C LYS A 2 -4.51 24.73 10.05
N TRP A 3 -3.22 24.97 9.84
CA TRP A 3 -2.70 26.31 9.56
C TRP A 3 -3.30 26.89 8.27
N ALA A 4 -3.26 26.14 7.16
CA ALA A 4 -3.77 26.59 5.87
C ALA A 4 -5.26 26.95 5.91
N LYS A 5 -6.06 26.14 6.62
CA LYS A 5 -7.49 26.38 6.87
C LYS A 5 -7.70 27.68 7.65
N ALA A 6 -6.88 27.95 8.67
CA ALA A 6 -6.92 29.19 9.44
C ALA A 6 -6.50 30.43 8.62
N GLN A 7 -5.69 30.25 7.57
CA GLN A 7 -5.33 31.30 6.62
C GLN A 7 -6.34 31.46 5.46
N GLY A 8 -7.44 30.69 5.46
CA GLY A 8 -8.48 30.77 4.42
C GLY A 8 -8.15 30.01 3.12
N PHE A 9 -7.07 29.24 3.07
CA PHE A 9 -6.76 28.40 1.91
C PHE A 9 -7.71 27.19 1.83
N LYS A 10 -8.06 26.80 0.60
CA LYS A 10 -8.74 25.52 0.34
C LYS A 10 -7.78 24.36 0.55
N THR A 11 -8.25 23.35 1.26
CA THR A 11 -7.45 22.20 1.69
C THR A 11 -7.98 20.90 1.08
N ASN A 12 -7.27 20.39 0.08
CA ASN A 12 -7.58 19.10 -0.54
C ASN A 12 -6.56 18.06 -0.07
N TYR A 13 -7.01 16.87 0.30
CA TYR A 13 -6.15 15.78 0.74
C TYR A 13 -6.37 14.56 -0.14
N TYR A 14 -5.31 14.13 -0.83
CA TYR A 14 -5.29 12.91 -1.62
C TYR A 14 -4.65 11.77 -0.84
N ILE A 15 -5.33 10.62 -0.79
CA ILE A 15 -4.98 9.43 0.01
C ILE A 15 -5.06 9.72 1.52
N SER A 16 -6.23 9.43 2.10
CA SER A 16 -6.46 9.57 3.53
C SER A 16 -5.43 8.82 4.38
N PRO A 17 -5.02 9.39 5.55
CA PRO A 17 -4.33 8.61 6.56
C PRO A 17 -5.16 7.39 7.01
N GLN A 18 -4.49 6.32 7.43
CA GLN A 18 -5.10 5.06 7.87
C GLN A 18 -5.73 5.14 9.27
N VAL A 19 -6.53 6.18 9.52
CA VAL A 19 -7.15 6.43 10.83
C VAL A 19 -8.17 5.37 11.22
N TRP A 20 -8.75 4.67 10.24
CA TRP A 20 -9.63 3.52 10.45
C TRP A 20 -8.92 2.34 11.15
N ALA A 21 -7.60 2.23 11.03
CA ALA A 21 -6.85 1.09 11.56
C ALA A 21 -6.48 1.23 13.04
N SER A 22 -6.35 2.46 13.57
CA SER A 22 -5.85 2.65 14.94
C SER A 22 -6.16 4.01 15.59
N ARG A 23 -6.68 5.00 14.86
CA ARG A 23 -6.74 6.41 15.32
C ARG A 23 -8.02 7.12 14.92
N ALA A 24 -9.16 6.47 15.09
CA ALA A 24 -10.47 6.97 14.65
C ALA A 24 -10.84 8.34 15.26
N SER A 25 -10.34 8.66 16.46
CA SER A 25 -10.52 9.97 17.10
C SER A 25 -10.01 11.15 16.25
N ARG A 26 -9.03 10.93 15.37
CA ARG A 26 -8.47 11.96 14.49
C ARG A 26 -9.43 12.42 13.40
N VAL A 27 -10.50 11.68 13.11
CA VAL A 27 -11.48 12.05 12.09
C VAL A 27 -12.08 13.42 12.36
N LYS A 28 -12.31 13.78 13.63
CA LYS A 28 -12.81 15.12 14.01
C LYS A 28 -11.90 16.24 13.54
N ALA A 29 -10.59 16.09 13.76
CA ALA A 29 -9.61 17.10 13.34
C ALA A 29 -9.45 17.13 11.81
N ILE A 30 -9.46 15.96 11.16
CA ILE A 30 -9.39 15.86 9.70
C ILE A 30 -10.59 16.57 9.06
N LYS A 31 -11.81 16.26 9.50
CA LYS A 31 -13.04 16.88 9.01
C LYS A 31 -13.04 18.41 9.16
N ARG A 32 -12.50 18.91 10.28
CA ARG A 32 -12.39 20.36 10.52
C ARG A 32 -11.41 21.02 9.55
N ASP A 33 -10.28 20.34 9.28
CA ASP A 33 -9.13 20.94 8.62
C ASP A 33 -9.03 20.67 7.12
N ILE A 34 -9.84 19.75 6.56
CA ILE A 34 -9.80 19.30 5.15
C ILE A 34 -11.15 19.54 4.46
N ASP A 35 -11.12 20.32 3.39
CA ASP A 35 -12.31 20.67 2.57
C ASP A 35 -12.76 19.51 1.67
N ALA A 36 -11.82 18.87 0.97
CA ALA A 36 -12.10 17.71 0.13
C ALA A 36 -11.10 16.59 0.39
N MET A 37 -11.62 15.39 0.66
CA MET A 37 -10.82 14.19 0.90
C MET A 37 -11.05 13.19 -0.24
N TYR A 38 -9.96 12.73 -0.82
CA TYR A 38 -9.96 11.73 -1.88
C TYR A 38 -9.35 10.43 -1.36
N VAL A 39 -10.13 9.35 -1.38
CA VAL A 39 -9.77 8.05 -0.81
C VAL A 39 -9.64 7.01 -1.91
N ILE A 40 -8.67 6.11 -1.74
CA ILE A 40 -8.28 5.15 -2.77
C ILE A 40 -8.68 3.71 -2.47
N LEU A 41 -9.25 3.47 -1.28
CA LEU A 41 -9.75 2.15 -0.86
C LEU A 41 -11.27 2.23 -0.69
N PRO A 42 -12.04 1.27 -1.24
CA PRO A 42 -13.49 1.36 -1.31
C PRO A 42 -14.18 1.42 0.06
N PHE A 43 -13.61 0.77 1.08
CA PHE A 43 -14.17 0.74 2.43
C PHE A 43 -13.93 2.04 3.24
N VAL A 44 -13.03 2.92 2.79
CA VAL A 44 -12.67 4.13 3.54
C VAL A 44 -13.76 5.19 3.46
N LYS A 45 -14.50 5.25 2.34
CA LYS A 45 -15.65 6.16 2.21
C LYS A 45 -16.75 5.81 3.24
N PRO A 46 -17.25 4.55 3.31
CA PRO A 46 -18.17 4.12 4.38
C PRO A 46 -17.65 4.35 5.80
N PHE A 47 -16.33 4.28 6.02
CA PHE A 47 -15.75 4.61 7.32
C PHE A 47 -15.97 6.09 7.70
N TYR A 48 -15.76 7.03 6.79
CA TYR A 48 -15.93 8.46 7.05
C TYR A 48 -17.40 8.91 7.13
N GLU A 49 -18.30 8.20 6.43
CA GLU A 49 -19.76 8.43 6.53
C GLU A 49 -20.27 8.30 7.97
N LYS A 50 -19.71 7.38 8.77
CA LYS A 50 -20.02 7.23 10.21
C LYS A 50 -19.74 8.49 11.04
N TYR A 51 -18.92 9.40 10.52
CA TYR A 51 -18.56 10.68 11.15
C TYR A 51 -19.21 11.88 10.45
N ASN A 52 -20.22 11.62 9.61
CA ASN A 52 -20.89 12.61 8.78
C ASN A 52 -19.90 13.43 7.94
N TYR A 53 -18.82 12.80 7.46
CA TYR A 53 -17.81 13.45 6.63
C TYR A 53 -17.86 12.84 5.22
N ASN A 54 -18.38 13.60 4.26
CA ASN A 54 -18.46 13.17 2.88
C ASN A 54 -17.07 13.19 2.24
N VAL A 55 -16.64 12.06 1.69
CA VAL A 55 -15.33 11.91 1.03
C VAL A 55 -15.52 11.23 -0.33
N THR A 56 -14.61 11.48 -1.26
CA THR A 56 -14.71 10.98 -2.63
C THR A 56 -13.81 9.77 -2.82
N PHE A 57 -14.39 8.63 -3.19
CA PHE A 57 -13.61 7.49 -3.68
C PHE A 57 -13.22 7.73 -5.14
N VAL A 58 -11.92 7.62 -5.44
CA VAL A 58 -11.36 8.01 -6.75
C VAL A 58 -10.65 6.85 -7.46
N GLY A 59 -10.86 5.61 -7.01
CA GLY A 59 -10.10 4.47 -7.49
C GLY A 59 -8.73 4.36 -6.84
N HIS A 60 -8.02 3.27 -7.17
CA HIS A 60 -6.71 2.98 -6.60
C HIS A 60 -5.63 3.19 -7.67
N PRO A 61 -4.70 4.14 -7.51
CA PRO A 61 -3.75 4.51 -8.57
C PRO A 61 -2.86 3.34 -9.01
N LEU A 62 -2.58 2.39 -8.11
CA LEU A 62 -1.85 1.17 -8.47
C LEU A 62 -2.59 0.31 -9.49
N ILE A 63 -3.93 0.26 -9.47
CA ILE A 63 -4.71 -0.54 -10.43
C ILE A 63 -4.54 0.05 -11.83
N ASP A 64 -4.62 1.37 -11.95
CA ASP A 64 -4.39 2.06 -13.22
C ASP A 64 -2.95 1.86 -13.70
N ALA A 65 -1.97 1.96 -12.80
CA ALA A 65 -0.56 1.80 -13.13
C ALA A 65 -0.19 0.37 -13.59
N ILE A 66 -0.95 -0.66 -13.18
CA ILE A 66 -0.70 -2.04 -13.61
C ILE A 66 -1.58 -2.46 -14.80
N ALA A 67 -2.65 -1.73 -15.10
CA ALA A 67 -3.59 -2.06 -16.17
C ALA A 67 -2.88 -2.08 -17.54
N ASP A 68 -2.00 -1.10 -17.79
CA ASP A 68 -1.25 -0.96 -19.05
C ASP A 68 0.13 -1.63 -19.00
N ARG A 69 0.43 -2.40 -17.95
CA ARG A 69 1.74 -3.01 -17.81
C ARG A 69 1.89 -4.15 -18.81
N THR A 70 2.93 -4.07 -19.65
CA THR A 70 3.32 -5.19 -20.52
C THR A 70 3.59 -6.42 -19.68
N GLN A 71 2.91 -7.52 -20.01
CA GLN A 71 3.09 -8.79 -19.32
C GLN A 71 4.52 -9.29 -19.55
N VAL A 72 5.16 -9.71 -18.46
CA VAL A 72 6.53 -10.23 -18.49
C VAL A 72 6.48 -11.65 -19.03
N ASN A 73 7.25 -11.95 -20.08
CA ASN A 73 7.44 -13.32 -20.55
C ASN A 73 8.24 -14.11 -19.49
N PRO A 74 7.67 -15.17 -18.88
CA PRO A 74 8.35 -15.90 -17.80
C PRO A 74 9.68 -16.53 -18.23
N THR A 75 9.76 -17.08 -19.44
CA THR A 75 10.99 -17.70 -19.97
C THR A 75 12.08 -16.65 -20.20
N ALA A 76 11.72 -15.50 -20.77
CA ALA A 76 12.66 -14.40 -20.98
C ALA A 76 13.17 -13.83 -19.66
N PHE A 77 12.27 -13.68 -18.66
CA PHE A 77 12.62 -13.22 -17.32
C PHE A 77 13.58 -14.18 -16.62
N ARG A 78 13.29 -15.49 -16.64
CA ARG A 78 14.18 -16.51 -16.07
C ARG A 78 15.56 -16.47 -16.70
N LYS A 79 15.64 -16.40 -18.03
CA LYS A 79 16.90 -16.29 -18.78
C LYS A 79 17.67 -15.02 -18.42
N ALA A 80 17.00 -13.87 -18.32
CA ALA A 80 17.63 -12.59 -18.00
C ALA A 80 18.23 -12.57 -16.58
N HIS A 81 17.65 -13.33 -15.65
CA HIS A 81 18.06 -13.37 -14.25
C HIS A 81 18.78 -14.67 -13.85
N ASN A 82 19.17 -15.52 -14.82
CA ASN A 82 19.81 -16.82 -14.59
C ASN A 82 19.04 -17.71 -13.59
N LEU A 83 17.70 -17.70 -13.67
CA LEU A 83 16.83 -18.51 -12.83
C LEU A 83 16.64 -19.90 -13.45
N SER A 84 16.51 -20.92 -12.61
CA SER A 84 16.20 -22.29 -13.02
C SER A 84 14.76 -22.44 -13.49
N GLU A 85 14.39 -23.64 -13.94
CA GLU A 85 13.01 -23.98 -14.28
C GLU A 85 12.15 -24.34 -13.05
N LYS A 86 12.72 -24.35 -11.84
CA LYS A 86 11.96 -24.62 -10.61
C LYS A 86 10.88 -23.54 -10.38
N PRO A 87 9.76 -23.87 -9.70
CA PRO A 87 8.84 -22.86 -9.20
C PRO A 87 9.56 -21.85 -8.30
N ILE A 88 9.20 -20.56 -8.42
CA ILE A 88 9.90 -19.46 -7.74
C ILE A 88 9.09 -19.00 -6.53
N ILE A 89 9.77 -18.78 -5.39
CA ILE A 89 9.24 -18.10 -4.21
C ILE A 89 10.04 -16.79 -4.02
N ALA A 90 9.36 -15.65 -4.00
CA ALA A 90 10.01 -14.37 -3.74
C ALA A 90 9.99 -14.01 -2.25
N LEU A 91 11.14 -13.65 -1.68
CA LEU A 91 11.27 -13.17 -0.31
C LEU A 91 11.16 -11.65 -0.27
N LEU A 92 10.08 -11.16 0.35
CA LEU A 92 9.79 -9.73 0.50
C LEU A 92 9.76 -9.36 2.00
N PRO A 93 10.93 -9.24 2.67
CA PRO A 93 11.02 -9.08 4.13
C PRO A 93 10.59 -7.69 4.67
N GLY A 94 9.99 -6.86 3.82
CA GLY A 94 9.66 -5.47 4.11
C GLY A 94 10.74 -4.49 3.60
N SER A 95 10.41 -3.21 3.64
CA SER A 95 11.30 -2.14 3.14
C SER A 95 12.06 -1.43 4.25
N ARG A 96 11.61 -1.57 5.51
CA ARG A 96 12.27 -0.91 6.65
C ARG A 96 13.39 -1.79 7.18
N LYS A 97 14.54 -1.19 7.50
CA LYS A 97 15.70 -1.91 8.08
C LYS A 97 15.33 -2.85 9.23
N GLN A 98 14.48 -2.39 10.15
CA GLN A 98 14.04 -3.21 11.29
C GLN A 98 13.17 -4.40 10.89
N GLU A 99 12.31 -4.24 9.87
CA GLU A 99 11.50 -5.33 9.31
C GLU A 99 12.43 -6.36 8.67
N ILE A 100 13.36 -5.90 7.83
CA ILE A 100 14.33 -6.74 7.12
C ILE A 100 15.16 -7.55 8.12
N THR A 101 15.77 -6.91 9.12
CA THR A 101 16.62 -7.58 10.11
C THR A 101 15.87 -8.67 10.88
N LYS A 102 14.58 -8.47 11.16
CA LYS A 102 13.77 -9.46 11.91
C LYS A 102 13.19 -10.55 11.01
N MET A 103 12.66 -10.19 9.85
CA MET A 103 11.89 -11.09 8.99
C MET A 103 12.76 -11.89 8.04
N LEU A 104 13.85 -11.33 7.52
CA LEU A 104 14.69 -12.03 6.56
C LEU A 104 15.28 -13.31 7.16
N SER A 105 15.74 -13.26 8.42
CA SER A 105 16.27 -14.45 9.10
C SER A 105 15.24 -15.57 9.20
N VAL A 106 13.98 -15.23 9.48
CA VAL A 106 12.88 -16.20 9.59
C VAL A 106 12.47 -16.73 8.22
N MET A 107 12.46 -15.88 7.20
CA MET A 107 12.20 -16.30 5.82
C MET A 107 13.28 -17.25 5.31
N LEU A 108 14.56 -16.95 5.59
CA LEU A 108 15.69 -17.77 5.17
C LEU A 108 15.73 -19.13 5.87
N SER A 109 15.27 -19.23 7.12
CA SER A 109 15.24 -20.52 7.82
C SER A 109 14.29 -21.54 7.19
N LEU A 110 13.36 -21.11 6.34
CA LEU A 110 12.45 -21.98 5.62
C LEU A 110 13.02 -22.46 4.28
N VAL A 111 14.11 -21.89 3.77
CA VAL A 111 14.62 -22.19 2.43
C VAL A 111 14.97 -23.68 2.28
N ASP A 112 15.59 -24.26 3.31
CA ASP A 112 16.03 -25.66 3.30
C ASP A 112 14.86 -26.66 3.35
N ASP A 113 13.67 -26.22 3.79
CA ASP A 113 12.46 -27.04 3.84
C ASP A 113 11.77 -27.15 2.47
N PHE A 114 12.08 -26.25 1.52
CA PHE A 114 11.43 -26.16 0.20
C PHE A 114 12.43 -26.37 -0.96
N LYS A 115 13.13 -27.51 -0.97
CA LYS A 115 14.21 -27.83 -1.94
C LYS A 115 13.78 -27.89 -3.40
N ASP A 116 12.49 -28.13 -3.65
CA ASP A 116 11.90 -28.18 -4.99
C ASP A 116 11.63 -26.78 -5.58
N TYR A 117 11.82 -25.72 -4.79
CA TYR A 117 11.62 -24.33 -5.18
C TYR A 117 12.95 -23.61 -5.34
N GLN A 118 12.94 -22.52 -6.11
CA GLN A 118 14.01 -21.53 -6.12
C GLN A 118 13.54 -20.28 -5.39
N PHE A 119 14.30 -19.83 -4.40
CA PHE A 119 14.03 -18.57 -3.71
C PHE A 119 14.72 -17.41 -4.42
N VAL A 120 14.04 -16.26 -4.51
CA VAL A 120 14.56 -14.98 -5.06
C VAL A 120 14.30 -13.80 -4.13
#